data_AF-M4BVF4-F1
#
_entry.id   AF-M4BVF4-F1
#
_cell.length_a   1.000
_cell.length_b   1.000
_cell.length_c   1.000
_cell.angle_alpha   90.00
_cell.angle_beta   90.00
_cell.angle_gamma   90.00
#
_symmetry.space_group_name_H-M   'P 1'
#
loop_
_entity.id
_entity.type
_entity.pdbx_description
1 polymer ?
#
loop_
_entity_poly.entity_id
_entity_poly.type
_entity_poly.pdbx_seq_one_letter_code
_entity_poly.pdbx_strand_id
1 'polypeptide(L)'
;MSRAGARGWGWYHRSLAKMNSPEAAAVAYDAVAPTPAQPRPRAYLDLSIGGAKTERIVVELAKDIVPRTATNFIKMCTDGFKSQAFGSGSYKNSKFHNVTKGVYCVGGDVLAGKGTGGHAALEENQRYFDDENYALQFSEKGVLGMANAGLNKNASQFFISLKPLPHLNGRNVAFGKIVEGEEVLKSIQGVYCVQHKPLTDIRIVDCGML
;
A
#
# COMPACT_ATOMS: atom_id res chain seq x y z
N MET A 1 -17.74 33.75 -50.87
CA MET A 1 -17.87 33.48 -49.41
C MET A 1 -17.40 32.06 -49.14
N SER A 2 -16.13 31.86 -48.76
CA SER A 2 -15.56 30.54 -48.48
C SER A 2 -15.95 30.07 -47.09
N ARG A 3 -16.58 28.90 -46.99
CA ARG A 3 -16.90 28.24 -45.72
C ARG A 3 -15.62 27.79 -45.01
N ALA A 4 -15.43 28.25 -43.78
CA ALA A 4 -14.32 27.87 -42.92
C ALA A 4 -14.33 26.37 -42.63
N GLY A 5 -13.23 25.69 -42.98
CA GLY A 5 -13.02 24.26 -42.77
C GLY A 5 -12.76 23.90 -41.30
N ALA A 6 -13.40 22.81 -40.88
CA ALA A 6 -13.22 21.97 -39.70
C ALA A 6 -12.13 22.36 -38.68
N ARG A 7 -12.57 22.87 -37.52
CA ARG A 7 -11.79 22.81 -36.27
C ARG A 7 -11.96 21.42 -35.65
N GLY A 8 -10.87 20.75 -35.26
CA GLY A 8 -10.99 19.80 -34.14
C GLY A 8 -10.23 18.48 -34.16
N TRP A 9 -8.93 18.45 -34.52
CA TRP A 9 -8.04 17.32 -34.18
C TRP A 9 -6.99 17.67 -33.11
N GLY A 10 -7.02 18.88 -32.56
CA GLY A 10 -6.04 19.31 -31.55
C GLY A 10 -6.07 18.49 -30.25
N TRP A 11 -7.22 17.89 -29.90
CA TRP A 11 -7.31 16.97 -28.77
C TRP A 11 -6.59 15.65 -29.04
N TYR A 12 -6.71 15.11 -30.26
CA TYR A 12 -6.08 13.86 -30.68
C TYR A 12 -4.56 13.99 -30.71
N HIS A 13 -4.03 15.08 -31.30
CA HIS A 13 -2.58 15.32 -31.32
C HIS A 13 -2.00 15.60 -29.94
N ARG A 14 -2.73 16.26 -29.04
CA ARG A 14 -2.31 16.42 -27.63
C ARG A 14 -2.31 15.09 -26.88
N SER A 15 -3.31 14.24 -27.10
CA SER A 15 -3.35 12.89 -26.52
C SER A 15 -2.21 12.01 -27.05
N LEU A 16 -1.96 12.01 -28.35
CA LEU A 16 -0.84 11.29 -28.96
C LEU A 16 0.51 11.80 -28.45
N ALA A 17 0.70 13.12 -28.35
CA ALA A 17 1.93 13.69 -27.81
C ALA A 17 2.16 13.29 -26.34
N LYS A 18 1.09 13.18 -25.55
CA LYS A 18 1.14 12.71 -24.15
C LYS A 18 1.36 11.20 -24.03
N MET A 19 0.89 10.42 -25.01
CA MET A 19 1.17 8.98 -25.08
C MET A 19 2.61 8.70 -25.53
N ASN A 20 3.16 9.55 -26.38
CA ASN A 20 4.50 9.40 -26.95
C ASN A 20 5.58 10.19 -26.19
N SER A 21 5.23 10.97 -25.18
CA SER A 21 6.21 11.67 -24.35
C SER A 21 7.02 10.66 -23.52
N PRO A 22 8.35 10.79 -23.45
CA PRO A 22 9.18 9.91 -22.64
C PRO A 22 8.69 9.92 -21.21
N GLU A 23 8.45 8.73 -20.65
CA GLU A 23 8.13 8.56 -19.24
C GLU A 23 9.27 9.19 -18.43
N ALA A 24 8.93 10.15 -17.55
CA ALA A 24 9.92 10.76 -16.66
C ALA A 24 10.62 9.64 -15.87
N ALA A 25 11.94 9.76 -15.68
CA ALA A 25 12.72 8.77 -14.94
C ALA A 25 12.05 8.49 -13.58
N ALA A 26 11.86 7.20 -13.26
CA ALA A 26 11.23 6.80 -12.02
C ALA A 26 12.06 7.32 -10.83
N VAL A 27 11.46 8.18 -10.01
CA VAL A 27 12.07 8.66 -8.77
C VAL A 27 11.83 7.61 -7.70
N ALA A 28 12.90 7.09 -7.10
CA ALA A 28 12.79 6.10 -6.03
C ALA A 28 12.05 6.68 -4.82
N TYR A 29 11.27 5.84 -4.13
CA TYR A 29 10.46 6.26 -2.96
C TYR A 29 11.31 6.81 -1.79
N ASP A 30 12.58 6.44 -1.75
CA ASP A 30 13.57 6.81 -0.75
C ASP A 30 14.71 7.67 -1.34
N ALA A 31 14.50 8.30 -2.51
CA ALA A 31 15.53 9.07 -3.21
C ALA A 31 16.17 10.21 -2.38
N VAL A 32 15.45 10.71 -1.37
CA VAL A 32 15.94 11.76 -0.45
C VAL A 32 16.54 11.21 0.83
N ALA A 33 16.49 9.89 1.03
CA ALA A 33 17.03 9.24 2.21
C ALA A 33 18.50 8.81 1.99
N PRO A 34 19.31 8.76 3.06
CA PRO A 34 20.65 8.21 2.95
C PRO A 34 20.61 6.73 2.53
N THR A 35 21.62 6.30 1.78
CA THR A 35 21.79 4.89 1.43
C THR A 35 21.89 4.06 2.71
N PRO A 36 21.13 2.96 2.84
CA PRO A 36 21.13 2.17 4.06
C PRO A 36 22.48 1.49 4.27
N ALA A 37 23.01 1.55 5.49
CA ALA A 37 24.28 0.92 5.86
C ALA A 37 24.22 -0.61 5.93
N GLN A 38 23.01 -1.18 6.02
CA GLN A 38 22.73 -2.61 6.08
C GLN A 38 21.48 -2.92 5.25
N PRO A 39 21.32 -4.16 4.73
CA PRO A 39 20.10 -4.56 4.05
C PRO A 39 18.86 -4.34 4.93
N ARG A 40 17.82 -3.77 4.34
CA ARG A 40 16.55 -3.54 5.02
C ARG A 40 15.81 -4.86 5.29
N PRO A 41 15.07 -4.98 6.41
CA PRO A 41 14.26 -6.15 6.69
C PRO A 41 13.24 -6.41 5.60
N ARG A 42 12.99 -7.69 5.28
CA ARG A 42 11.98 -8.09 4.31
C ARG A 42 10.89 -8.91 4.98
N ALA A 43 9.65 -8.60 4.65
CA ALA A 43 8.47 -9.34 5.06
C ALA A 43 7.78 -9.92 3.84
N TYR A 44 7.11 -11.06 4.00
CA TYR A 44 6.25 -11.64 2.97
C TYR A 44 4.79 -11.61 3.37
N LEU A 45 3.93 -11.46 2.37
CA LEU A 45 2.48 -11.66 2.46
C LEU A 45 2.07 -12.71 1.41
N ASP A 46 1.56 -13.84 1.88
CA ASP A 46 0.99 -14.87 1.04
C ASP A 46 -0.49 -14.60 0.85
N LEU A 47 -0.91 -14.50 -0.40
CA LEU A 47 -2.23 -14.04 -0.80
C LEU A 47 -2.99 -15.14 -1.54
N SER A 48 -4.27 -15.28 -1.21
CA SER A 48 -5.24 -16.06 -2.01
C SER A 48 -6.34 -15.14 -2.51
N ILE A 49 -6.60 -15.18 -3.82
CA ILE A 49 -7.65 -14.41 -4.49
C ILE A 49 -8.76 -15.39 -4.87
N GLY A 50 -9.92 -15.27 -4.24
CA GLY A 50 -11.08 -16.12 -4.53
C GLY A 50 -10.88 -17.60 -4.20
N GLY A 51 -9.96 -17.92 -3.28
CA GLY A 51 -9.60 -19.31 -2.96
C GLY A 51 -8.66 -19.95 -3.97
N ALA A 52 -8.13 -19.18 -4.94
CA ALA A 52 -7.11 -19.66 -5.86
C ALA A 52 -5.77 -19.96 -5.13
N LYS A 53 -4.84 -20.55 -5.89
CA LYS A 53 -3.48 -20.86 -5.44
C LYS A 53 -2.84 -19.63 -4.79
N THR A 54 -2.15 -19.87 -3.68
CA THR A 54 -1.39 -18.84 -2.96
C THR A 54 -0.28 -18.24 -3.83
N GLU A 55 -0.24 -16.92 -3.88
CA GLU A 55 0.84 -16.14 -4.49
C GLU A 55 1.50 -15.22 -3.45
N ARG A 56 2.79 -14.95 -3.58
CA ARG A 56 3.56 -14.21 -2.58
C ARG A 56 3.91 -12.81 -3.05
N ILE A 57 3.77 -11.84 -2.16
CA ILE A 57 4.40 -10.53 -2.25
C ILE A 57 5.52 -10.45 -1.21
N VAL A 58 6.68 -9.92 -1.61
CA VAL A 58 7.78 -9.59 -0.69
C VAL A 58 7.93 -8.08 -0.63
N VAL A 59 8.03 -7.57 0.59
CA VAL A 59 8.12 -6.16 0.90
C VAL A 59 9.42 -5.88 1.65
N GLU A 60 10.20 -4.94 1.17
CA GLU A 60 11.32 -4.38 1.91
C GLU A 60 10.86 -3.19 2.75
N LEU A 61 11.27 -3.15 4.02
CA LEU A 61 10.79 -2.20 5.02
C LEU A 61 11.88 -1.20 5.38
N ALA A 62 11.58 0.10 5.27
CA ALA A 62 12.52 1.19 5.54
C ALA A 62 12.69 1.46 7.05
N LYS A 63 13.08 0.43 7.81
CA LYS A 63 13.23 0.48 9.27
C LYS A 63 14.32 1.45 9.73
N ASP A 64 15.30 1.73 8.88
CA ASP A 64 16.34 2.75 9.06
C ASP A 64 15.78 4.19 9.03
N ILE A 65 14.61 4.42 8.41
CA ILE A 65 14.01 5.75 8.24
C ILE A 65 12.76 5.92 9.10
N VAL A 66 11.92 4.88 9.17
CA VAL A 66 10.68 4.84 9.96
C VAL A 66 10.67 3.61 10.88
N PRO A 67 11.60 3.51 11.85
CA PRO A 67 11.77 2.33 12.70
C PRO A 67 10.50 1.93 13.44
N ARG A 68 9.70 2.87 13.93
CA ARG A 68 8.47 2.58 14.68
C ARG A 68 7.40 2.01 13.77
N THR A 69 7.19 2.63 12.61
CA THR A 69 6.20 2.21 11.60
C THR A 69 6.55 0.86 11.01
N ALA A 70 7.81 0.67 10.61
CA ALA A 70 8.31 -0.61 10.12
C ALA A 70 8.19 -1.70 11.19
N THR A 71 8.53 -1.41 12.45
CA THR A 71 8.40 -2.38 13.56
C THR A 71 6.95 -2.78 13.79
N ASN A 72 5.99 -1.86 13.67
CA ASN A 72 4.57 -2.19 13.75
C ASN A 72 4.17 -3.21 12.66
N PHE A 73 4.58 -2.96 11.41
CA PHE A 73 4.30 -3.88 10.30
C PHE A 73 4.97 -5.24 10.49
N ILE A 74 6.24 -5.27 10.93
CA ILE A 74 6.98 -6.50 11.26
C ILE A 74 6.22 -7.31 12.31
N LYS A 75 5.86 -6.68 13.44
CA LYS A 75 5.12 -7.36 14.51
C LYS A 75 3.77 -7.86 14.03
N MET A 76 3.07 -7.13 13.15
CA MET A 76 1.82 -7.60 12.54
C MET A 76 2.00 -8.80 11.60
N CYS A 77 3.18 -8.95 10.98
CA CYS A 77 3.54 -10.13 10.23
C CYS A 77 3.93 -11.32 11.11
N THR A 78 4.51 -11.09 12.30
CA THR A 78 5.04 -12.14 13.19
C THR A 78 4.11 -12.48 14.35
N ASP A 79 4.01 -11.59 15.33
CA ASP A 79 3.41 -11.84 16.65
C ASP A 79 1.94 -11.39 16.74
N GLY A 80 1.55 -10.47 15.86
CA GLY A 80 0.27 -9.76 15.92
C GLY A 80 0.20 -8.73 17.05
N PHE A 81 -0.95 -8.08 17.18
CA PHE A 81 -1.29 -7.31 18.37
C PHE A 81 -1.94 -8.21 19.42
N LYS A 82 -1.86 -7.76 20.68
CA LYS A 82 -2.64 -8.25 21.81
C LYS A 82 -3.32 -7.06 22.46
N SER A 83 -4.53 -7.24 22.96
CA SER A 83 -5.30 -6.20 23.63
C SER A 83 -6.34 -6.85 24.53
N GLN A 84 -6.47 -6.37 25.76
CA GLN A 84 -7.51 -6.83 26.68
C GLN A 84 -8.92 -6.51 26.16
N ALA A 85 -9.07 -5.38 25.44
CA ALA A 85 -10.36 -4.92 24.94
C ALA A 85 -10.74 -5.51 23.58
N PHE A 86 -9.75 -5.81 22.73
CA PHE A 86 -9.97 -6.21 21.33
C PHE A 86 -9.49 -7.63 21.00
N GLY A 87 -8.93 -8.36 21.97
CA GLY A 87 -8.38 -9.69 21.76
C GLY A 87 -7.00 -9.64 21.09
N SER A 88 -6.77 -10.50 20.10
CA SER A 88 -5.50 -10.53 19.36
C SER A 88 -5.74 -10.74 17.87
N GLY A 89 -4.75 -10.40 17.06
CA GLY A 89 -4.82 -10.60 15.62
C GLY A 89 -3.55 -10.15 14.91
N SER A 90 -3.36 -10.61 13.68
CA SER A 90 -2.19 -10.33 12.85
C SER A 90 -2.65 -10.12 11.41
N TYR A 91 -1.71 -9.90 10.49
CA TYR A 91 -2.08 -9.84 9.07
C TYR A 91 -2.56 -11.17 8.52
N LYS A 92 -2.16 -12.29 9.12
CA LYS A 92 -2.68 -13.61 8.77
C LYS A 92 -4.20 -13.65 8.93
N ASN A 93 -4.87 -14.15 7.91
CA ASN A 93 -6.32 -14.17 7.72
C ASN A 93 -7.01 -12.81 7.58
N SER A 94 -6.29 -11.69 7.60
CA SER A 94 -6.85 -10.40 7.22
C SER A 94 -7.00 -10.30 5.69
N LYS A 95 -7.73 -9.29 5.20
CA LYS A 95 -8.04 -9.16 3.77
C LYS A 95 -7.83 -7.74 3.24
N PHE A 96 -7.61 -7.64 1.93
CA PHE A 96 -7.75 -6.39 1.20
C PHE A 96 -9.24 -6.10 1.04
N HIS A 97 -9.71 -5.08 1.77
CA HIS A 97 -11.13 -4.75 1.87
C HIS A 97 -11.52 -3.56 0.98
N ASN A 98 -10.54 -2.84 0.43
CA ASN A 98 -10.75 -1.74 -0.50
C ASN A 98 -9.70 -1.79 -1.63
N VAL A 99 -10.15 -1.79 -2.87
CA VAL A 99 -9.31 -1.75 -4.07
C VAL A 99 -9.81 -0.62 -4.97
N THR A 100 -9.03 0.46 -5.03
CA THR A 100 -9.26 1.55 -5.98
C THR A 100 -8.42 1.30 -7.21
N LYS A 101 -9.05 0.77 -8.26
CA LYS A 101 -8.40 0.32 -9.50
C LYS A 101 -7.42 1.36 -10.04
N GLY A 102 -6.17 0.95 -10.24
CA GLY A 102 -5.10 1.81 -10.77
C GLY A 102 -4.65 2.94 -9.83
N VAL A 103 -5.02 2.89 -8.55
CA VAL A 103 -4.61 3.89 -7.54
C VAL A 103 -3.90 3.21 -6.38
N TYR A 104 -4.61 2.42 -5.58
CA TYR A 104 -4.06 1.63 -4.48
C TYR A 104 -5.03 0.52 -4.06
N CYS A 105 -4.53 -0.46 -3.29
CA CYS A 105 -5.34 -1.41 -2.53
C CYS A 105 -5.04 -1.29 -1.03
N VAL A 106 -6.07 -1.42 -0.18
CA VAL A 106 -6.01 -1.26 1.27
C VAL A 106 -6.33 -2.58 1.96
N GLY A 107 -5.45 -2.98 2.86
CA GLY A 107 -5.55 -4.19 3.68
C GLY A 107 -5.24 -3.91 5.14
N GLY A 108 -5.04 -4.96 5.92
CA GLY A 108 -4.58 -4.85 7.30
C GLY A 108 -5.63 -4.38 8.31
N ASP A 109 -6.94 -4.44 7.98
CA ASP A 109 -7.97 -4.34 9.01
C ASP A 109 -8.09 -5.69 9.73
N VAL A 110 -7.30 -5.84 10.79
CA VAL A 110 -7.17 -7.08 11.58
C VAL A 110 -8.28 -7.29 12.61
N LEU A 111 -9.21 -6.33 12.75
CA LEU A 111 -10.33 -6.42 13.70
C LEU A 111 -11.67 -6.61 13.00
N ALA A 112 -12.02 -5.71 12.08
CA ALA A 112 -13.35 -5.68 11.48
C ALA A 112 -13.35 -6.20 10.03
N GLY A 113 -12.19 -6.27 9.39
CA GLY A 113 -12.03 -6.71 8.00
C GLY A 113 -12.79 -5.86 6.96
N LYS A 114 -13.21 -4.63 7.30
CA LYS A 114 -14.06 -3.78 6.44
C LYS A 114 -13.64 -2.31 6.40
N GLY A 115 -12.47 -1.99 6.94
CA GLY A 115 -11.86 -0.66 6.99
C GLY A 115 -12.20 0.14 8.24
N THR A 116 -13.02 -0.38 9.16
CA THR A 116 -13.42 0.31 10.39
C THR A 116 -12.61 -0.12 11.62
N GLY A 117 -11.77 -1.14 11.48
CA GLY A 117 -10.99 -1.72 12.58
C GLY A 117 -9.49 -1.40 12.50
N GLY A 118 -8.71 -2.32 13.06
CA GLY A 118 -7.25 -2.22 13.17
C GLY A 118 -6.78 -1.79 14.55
N HIS A 119 -5.59 -2.26 14.90
CA HIS A 119 -4.88 -1.98 16.16
C HIS A 119 -3.39 -1.93 15.87
N ALA A 120 -2.57 -1.20 16.61
CA ALA A 120 -1.12 -1.27 16.48
C ALA A 120 -0.57 -2.53 17.20
N ALA A 121 0.51 -3.14 16.71
CA ALA A 121 1.18 -4.25 17.39
C ALA A 121 2.31 -3.77 18.33
N LEU A 122 2.46 -2.45 18.51
CA LEU A 122 3.57 -1.88 19.26
C LEU A 122 3.43 -2.12 20.77
N GLU A 123 2.25 -1.85 21.32
CA GLU A 123 1.94 -1.91 22.75
C GLU A 123 0.51 -2.48 22.96
N GLU A 124 0.31 -3.23 24.04
CA GLU A 124 -0.92 -4.01 24.27
C GLU A 124 -2.18 -3.14 24.45
N ASN A 125 -2.03 -2.00 25.12
CA ASN A 125 -3.13 -1.11 25.47
C ASN A 125 -3.17 0.15 24.60
N GLN A 126 -2.39 0.20 23.51
CA GLN A 126 -2.35 1.34 22.60
C GLN A 126 -2.79 0.93 21.19
N ARG A 127 -4.00 1.34 20.82
CA ARG A 127 -4.57 1.04 19.50
C ARG A 127 -3.91 1.81 18.36
N TYR A 128 -3.45 3.04 18.62
CA TYR A 128 -2.94 3.96 17.60
C TYR A 128 -1.57 4.51 17.95
N PHE A 129 -0.74 4.76 16.95
CA PHE A 129 0.53 5.47 17.08
C PHE A 129 0.63 6.66 16.12
N ASP A 130 1.53 7.58 16.43
CA ASP A 130 1.70 8.84 15.71
C ASP A 130 2.30 8.67 14.31
N ASP A 131 2.16 9.70 13.47
CA ASP A 131 2.89 9.77 12.21
C ASP A 131 4.38 10.01 12.51
N GLU A 132 5.25 9.09 12.07
CA GLU A 132 6.66 9.10 12.45
C GLU A 132 7.47 10.17 11.70
N ASN A 133 7.42 10.15 10.37
CA ASN A 133 7.93 11.22 9.50
C ASN A 133 7.39 11.03 8.06
N TYR A 134 7.69 11.99 7.19
CA TYR A 134 7.30 11.97 5.77
C TYR A 134 8.51 12.06 4.83
N ALA A 135 9.66 11.50 5.23
CA ALA A 135 10.88 11.52 4.42
C ALA A 135 10.72 10.66 3.15
N LEU A 136 9.98 9.56 3.26
CA LEU A 136 9.66 8.67 2.14
C LEU A 136 8.48 9.21 1.32
N GLN A 137 8.54 9.03 0.01
CA GLN A 137 7.56 9.57 -0.94
C GLN A 137 6.84 8.46 -1.71
N PHE A 138 5.58 8.71 -2.08
CA PHE A 138 4.83 7.86 -3.00
C PHE A 138 5.15 8.22 -4.45
N SER A 139 6.43 8.18 -4.83
CA SER A 139 6.93 8.59 -6.15
C SER A 139 6.80 7.48 -7.22
N GLU A 140 6.53 6.25 -6.82
CA GLU A 140 6.46 5.09 -7.70
C GLU A 140 5.37 4.09 -7.25
N LYS A 141 5.09 3.08 -8.09
CA LYS A 141 4.18 1.97 -7.76
C LYS A 141 4.83 1.03 -6.73
N GLY A 142 4.01 0.30 -5.98
CA GLY A 142 4.46 -0.71 -5.04
C GLY A 142 4.94 -0.18 -3.69
N VAL A 143 4.91 1.14 -3.46
CA VAL A 143 5.19 1.75 -2.16
C VAL A 143 4.04 1.46 -1.19
N LEU A 144 4.38 1.03 0.03
CA LEU A 144 3.45 0.85 1.14
C LEU A 144 3.33 2.12 1.95
N GLY A 145 2.10 2.46 2.33
CA GLY A 145 1.78 3.57 3.21
C GLY A 145 0.77 3.20 4.28
N MET A 146 0.84 3.87 5.43
CA MET A 146 -0.14 3.69 6.50
C MET A 146 -1.49 4.27 6.09
N ALA A 147 -2.55 3.46 6.18
CA ALA A 147 -3.93 3.94 6.05
C ALA A 147 -4.39 4.39 7.45
N ASN A 148 -4.44 5.70 7.67
CA ASN A 148 -4.75 6.29 8.96
C ASN A 148 -6.20 6.81 9.03
N ALA A 149 -6.70 6.95 10.26
CA ALA A 149 -8.03 7.52 10.53
C ALA A 149 -7.95 9.04 10.84
N GLY A 150 -6.95 9.71 10.28
CA GLY A 150 -6.57 11.09 10.60
C GLY A 150 -5.14 11.19 11.12
N LEU A 151 -4.71 12.44 11.35
CA LEU A 151 -3.37 12.77 11.85
C LEU A 151 -3.06 11.98 13.13
N ASN A 152 -1.87 11.37 13.19
CA ASN A 152 -1.38 10.60 14.35
C ASN A 152 -2.27 9.42 14.77
N LYS A 153 -3.01 8.84 13.82
CA LYS A 153 -3.88 7.68 14.07
C LYS A 153 -3.52 6.50 13.18
N ASN A 154 -2.24 6.12 13.19
CA ASN A 154 -1.76 4.91 12.54
C ASN A 154 -2.07 3.67 13.39
N ALA A 155 -2.43 2.56 12.75
CA ALA A 155 -2.72 1.28 13.42
C ALA A 155 -2.16 0.13 12.58
N SER A 156 -2.97 -0.86 12.21
CA SER A 156 -2.56 -1.98 11.35
C SER A 156 -2.84 -1.76 9.86
N GLN A 157 -3.81 -0.90 9.51
CA GLN A 157 -4.24 -0.76 8.13
C GLN A 157 -3.14 -0.09 7.29
N PHE A 158 -2.90 -0.66 6.12
CA PHE A 158 -1.92 -0.16 5.16
C PHE A 158 -2.51 -0.20 3.76
N PHE A 159 -1.93 0.57 2.86
CA PHE A 159 -2.21 0.50 1.44
C PHE A 159 -0.94 0.23 0.65
N ILE A 160 -1.10 -0.37 -0.53
CA ILE A 160 -0.06 -0.54 -1.53
C ILE A 160 -0.45 0.33 -2.73
N SER A 161 0.46 1.22 -3.13
CA SER A 161 0.27 2.07 -4.31
C SER A 161 0.35 1.25 -5.62
N LEU A 162 -0.55 1.52 -6.56
CA LEU A 162 -0.55 0.92 -7.90
C LEU A 162 -0.02 1.88 -8.98
N LYS A 163 0.32 3.11 -8.57
CA LYS A 163 0.93 4.18 -9.37
C LYS A 163 1.59 5.19 -8.42
N PRO A 164 2.38 6.18 -8.92
CA PRO A 164 2.79 7.32 -8.11
C PRO A 164 1.59 8.07 -7.49
N LEU A 165 1.65 8.38 -6.19
CA LEU A 165 0.61 9.07 -5.41
C LEU A 165 1.17 10.31 -4.67
N PRO A 166 1.75 11.32 -5.37
CA PRO A 166 2.38 12.46 -4.71
C PRO A 166 1.43 13.29 -3.83
N HIS A 167 0.12 13.20 -4.03
CA HIS A 167 -0.89 13.85 -3.20
C HIS A 167 -1.02 13.26 -1.78
N LEU A 168 -0.42 12.09 -1.53
CA LEU A 168 -0.35 11.46 -0.21
C LEU A 168 0.96 11.78 0.53
N ASN A 169 1.94 12.39 -0.16
CA ASN A 169 3.17 12.85 0.48
C ASN A 169 2.84 13.89 1.55
N GLY A 170 3.46 13.77 2.73
CA GLY A 170 3.17 14.64 3.87
C GLY A 170 1.83 14.39 4.57
N ARG A 171 1.06 13.36 4.16
CA ARG A 171 -0.23 13.01 4.74
C ARG A 171 -0.28 11.59 5.30
N ASN A 172 0.40 10.67 4.62
CA ASN A 172 0.51 9.27 5.01
C ASN A 172 1.98 8.91 5.13
N VAL A 173 2.32 8.14 6.17
CA VAL A 173 3.69 7.64 6.36
C VAL A 173 3.93 6.50 5.36
N ALA A 174 4.81 6.73 4.39
CA ALA A 174 5.37 5.67 3.57
C ALA A 174 6.42 4.90 4.40
N PHE A 175 6.48 3.56 4.26
CA PHE A 175 7.33 2.76 5.15
C PHE A 175 8.02 1.55 4.51
N GLY A 176 7.77 1.29 3.23
CA GLY A 176 8.38 0.18 2.53
C GLY A 176 7.94 0.09 1.09
N LYS A 177 8.46 -0.89 0.38
CA LYS A 177 8.17 -1.11 -1.04
C LYS A 177 8.18 -2.59 -1.38
N ILE A 178 7.32 -2.97 -2.31
CA ILE A 178 7.33 -4.30 -2.91
C ILE A 178 8.61 -4.49 -3.73
N VAL A 179 9.31 -5.58 -3.44
CA VAL A 179 10.52 -6.00 -4.15
C VAL A 179 10.32 -7.28 -4.96
N GLU A 180 9.31 -8.10 -4.62
CA GLU A 180 8.92 -9.29 -5.39
C GLU A 180 7.40 -9.48 -5.38
N GLY A 181 6.85 -10.12 -6.40
CA GLY A 181 5.41 -10.42 -6.49
C GLY A 181 4.55 -9.30 -7.09
N GLU A 182 5.12 -8.45 -7.95
CA GLU A 182 4.36 -7.36 -8.61
C GLU A 182 3.16 -7.89 -9.42
N GLU A 183 3.27 -9.09 -10.01
CA GLU A 183 2.16 -9.72 -10.75
C GLU A 183 0.92 -9.93 -9.86
N VAL A 184 1.10 -10.16 -8.55
CA VAL A 184 -0.02 -10.30 -7.61
C VAL A 184 -0.81 -9.01 -7.48
N LEU A 185 -0.15 -7.84 -7.60
CA LEU A 185 -0.84 -6.54 -7.63
C LEU A 185 -1.71 -6.39 -8.88
N LYS A 186 -1.24 -6.89 -10.02
CA LYS A 186 -2.04 -6.90 -11.26
C LYS A 186 -3.26 -7.80 -11.10
N SER A 187 -3.09 -8.97 -10.48
CA SER A 187 -4.19 -9.88 -10.13
C SER A 187 -5.23 -9.20 -9.21
N ILE A 188 -4.78 -8.53 -8.14
CA ILE A 188 -5.64 -7.74 -7.24
C ILE A 188 -6.39 -6.64 -8.01
N GLN A 189 -5.70 -5.91 -8.88
CA GLN A 189 -6.29 -4.83 -9.68
C GLN A 189 -7.36 -5.32 -10.66
N GLY A 190 -7.21 -6.56 -11.15
CA GLY A 190 -8.17 -7.22 -12.03
C GLY A 190 -9.49 -7.56 -11.34
N VAL A 191 -9.52 -7.66 -10.01
CA VAL A 191 -10.72 -8.04 -9.26
C VAL A 191 -11.85 -7.04 -9.47
N TYR A 192 -13.05 -7.57 -9.71
CA TYR A 192 -14.25 -6.75 -9.85
C TYR A 192 -14.64 -6.13 -8.49
N CYS A 193 -14.93 -4.83 -8.51
CA CYS A 193 -15.18 -4.06 -7.29
C CYS A 193 -16.48 -3.25 -7.42
N VAL A 194 -17.25 -3.18 -6.34
CA VAL A 194 -18.42 -2.30 -6.21
C VAL A 194 -18.11 -1.28 -5.12
N GLN A 195 -18.14 0.02 -5.47
CA GLN A 195 -17.74 1.10 -4.54
C GLN A 195 -16.37 0.83 -3.88
N HIS A 196 -15.40 0.42 -4.69
CA HIS A 196 -14.04 0.02 -4.27
C HIS A 196 -13.97 -1.24 -3.40
N LYS A 197 -15.09 -1.90 -3.06
CA LYS A 197 -15.07 -3.16 -2.32
C LYS A 197 -14.92 -4.32 -3.30
N PRO A 198 -13.89 -5.16 -3.18
CA PRO A 198 -13.74 -6.33 -4.04
C PRO A 198 -14.88 -7.33 -3.77
N LEU A 199 -15.48 -7.88 -4.83
CA LEU A 199 -16.49 -8.93 -4.70
C LEU A 199 -15.86 -10.31 -4.43
N THR A 200 -14.63 -10.49 -4.90
CA THR A 200 -13.82 -11.68 -4.64
C THR A 200 -12.99 -11.45 -3.37
N ASP A 201 -12.94 -12.43 -2.48
CA ASP A 201 -12.11 -12.34 -1.27
C ASP A 201 -10.62 -12.30 -1.65
N ILE A 202 -9.88 -11.32 -1.14
CA ILE A 202 -8.43 -11.16 -1.35
C ILE A 202 -7.79 -11.25 0.03
N ARG A 203 -7.36 -12.44 0.40
CA ARG A 203 -6.97 -12.77 1.78
C ARG A 203 -5.46 -12.95 1.90
N ILE A 204 -4.88 -12.40 2.97
CA ILE A 204 -3.55 -12.76 3.42
C ILE A 204 -3.67 -14.08 4.17
N VAL A 205 -3.28 -15.18 3.53
CA VAL A 205 -3.37 -16.53 4.11
C VAL A 205 -2.21 -16.85 5.04
N ASP A 206 -1.05 -16.23 4.80
CA ASP A 206 0.10 -16.30 5.69
C ASP A 206 0.97 -15.05 5.57
N CYS A 207 1.79 -14.79 6.57
CA CYS A 207 2.74 -13.67 6.56
C CYS A 207 3.89 -13.92 7.52
N GLY A 208 5.01 -13.24 7.31
CA GLY A 208 6.17 -13.35 8.20
C GLY A 208 7.36 -12.54 7.71
N MET A 209 8.50 -12.72 8.38
CA MET A 209 9.79 -12.17 7.97
C MET A 209 10.57 -13.16 7.11
N LEU A 210 11.45 -12.64 6.26
CA LEU A 210 12.43 -13.40 5.46
C LEU A 210 13.84 -13.23 6.01
#